data_AF-A0A920JX15-F1
#
_entry.id   AF-A0A920JX15-F1
#
_cell.length_a   1.000
_cell.length_b   1.000
_cell.length_c   1.000
_cell.angle_alpha   90.00
_cell.angle_beta   90.00
_cell.angle_gamma   90.00
#
_symmetry.space_group_name_H-M   'P 1'
#
loop_
_entity.id
_entity.type
_entity.pdbx_description
1 polymer ?
#
loop_
_entity_poly.entity_id
_entity_poly.type
_entity_poly.pdbx_seq_one_letter_code
_entity_poly.pdbx_strand_id
1 'polypeptide(L)' 'MKNLFSQKILIIDFGSQYTQLIARRVRELGVFSEIQAWDAKTNTTDITLIKGVILSGGPESVTEGLSLLKSLIFVFFT' A
#
# COMPACT_ATOMS: atom_id res chain seq x y z
N MET A 1 -17.63 -18.63 9.20
CA MET A 1 -16.83 -17.73 10.06
C MET A 1 -16.10 -16.74 9.16
N LYS A 2 -16.50 -15.45 9.15
CA LYS A 2 -15.70 -14.40 8.48
C LYS A 2 -14.48 -14.17 9.36
N ASN A 3 -13.32 -14.56 8.86
CA ASN A 3 -12.06 -14.40 9.58
C ASN A 3 -11.76 -12.89 9.69
N LEU A 4 -11.89 -12.33 10.89
CA LEU A 4 -11.66 -10.90 11.18
C LEU A 4 -10.19 -10.49 11.00
N PHE A 5 -9.26 -11.45 10.93
CA PHE A 5 -7.85 -11.23 10.63
C PHE A 5 -7.53 -11.30 9.12
N SER A 6 -8.55 -11.46 8.27
CA SER A 6 -8.37 -11.85 6.86
C SER A 6 -8.38 -10.67 5.88
N GLN A 7 -8.38 -9.43 6.38
CA GLN A 7 -8.55 -8.25 5.54
C GLN A 7 -7.52 -7.19 5.93
N LYS A 8 -6.54 -6.98 5.05
CA LYS A 8 -5.46 -6.03 5.23
C LYS A 8 -5.37 -5.01 4.11
N ILE A 9 -4.80 -3.86 4.42
CA ILE A 9 -4.38 -2.85 3.45
C ILE A 9 -2.90 -3.06 3.13
N LEU A 10 -2.56 -3.20 1.86
CA LEU A 10 -1.18 -3.24 1.40
C LEU A 10 -0.74 -1.83 1.02
N ILE A 11 0.39 -1.37 1.54
CA ILE A 11 0.99 -0.08 1.22
C ILE A 11 2.27 -0.36 0.45
N ILE A 12 2.28 -0.01 -0.85
CA ILE A 12 3.48 -0.09 -1.68
C ILE A 12 4.24 1.22 -1.56
N ASP A 13 5.48 1.15 -1.10
CA ASP A 13 6.37 2.29 -0.92
C ASP A 13 7.32 2.44 -2.09
N PHE A 14 7.23 3.60 -2.76
CA PHE A 14 8.11 4.04 -3.83
C PHE A 14 9.13 5.09 -3.37
N GLY A 15 9.30 5.28 -2.05
CA GLY A 15 10.23 6.26 -1.48
C GLY A 15 9.55 7.53 -0.97
N SER A 16 8.29 7.43 -0.54
CA SER A 16 7.59 8.58 0.05
C SER A 16 8.01 8.80 1.50
N GLN A 17 8.26 10.06 1.86
CA GLN A 17 8.47 10.46 3.26
C GLN A 17 7.24 10.23 4.15
N TYR A 18 6.06 10.04 3.53
CA TYR A 18 4.78 9.91 4.22
C TYR A 18 4.31 8.47 4.41
N THR A 19 5.01 7.46 3.86
CA THR A 19 4.60 6.04 3.92
C THR A 19 4.27 5.58 5.35
N GLN A 20 5.12 5.93 6.31
CA GLN A 20 4.92 5.55 7.72
C GLN A 20 3.73 6.27 8.36
N LEU A 21 3.48 7.53 7.98
CA LEU A 21 2.34 8.30 8.47
C LEU A 21 1.02 7.74 7.94
N ILE A 22 1.00 7.32 6.67
CA ILE A 22 -0.16 6.65 6.08
C ILE A 22 -0.46 5.34 6.80
N ALA A 23 0.56 4.49 7.02
CA ALA A 23 0.40 3.25 7.78
C ALA A 23 -0.10 3.50 9.21
N ARG A 24 0.39 4.55 9.86
CA ARG A 24 -0.10 4.96 11.18
C ARG A 24 -1.58 5.33 11.15
N ARG A 25 -2.03 6.13 10.17
CA ARG A 25 -3.45 6.48 10.02
C ARG A 25 -4.33 5.26 9.77
N VAL A 26 -3.90 4.32 8.95
CA VAL A 26 -4.65 3.08 8.70
C VAL A 26 -4.80 2.26 10.00
N ARG A 27 -3.74 2.17 10.81
CA ARG A 27 -3.78 1.49 12.10
C ARG A 27 -4.63 2.24 13.15
N GLU A 28 -4.64 3.56 13.14
CA GLU A 28 -5.52 4.38 13.99
C GLU A 28 -7.01 4.16 13.67
N LEU A 29 -7.34 3.79 12.43
CA LEU A 29 -8.69 3.37 12.03
C LEU A 29 -9.03 1.92 12.40
N GLY A 30 -8.14 1.21 13.10
CA GLY A 30 -8.33 -0.18 13.53
C GLY A 30 -8.16 -1.21 12.41
N VAL A 31 -7.54 -0.83 11.28
CA VAL A 31 -7.32 -1.71 10.14
C VAL A 31 -5.85 -2.17 10.10
N PHE A 32 -5.62 -3.46 9.83
CA PHE A 32 -4.27 -3.97 9.67
C PHE A 32 -3.67 -3.48 8.35
N SER A 33 -2.43 -2.98 8.40
CA SER A 33 -1.68 -2.54 7.23
C SER A 33 -0.27 -3.11 7.19
N GLU A 34 0.14 -3.52 5.99
CA GLU A 34 1.49 -3.99 5.67
C GLU A 34 2.17 -3.00 4.71
N ILE A 35 3.43 -2.66 4.97
CA ILE A 35 4.23 -1.81 4.07
C ILE A 35 5.20 -2.72 3.32
N GLN A 36 5.30 -2.53 2.01
CA GLN A 36 6.22 -3.25 1.15
C GLN A 36 6.90 -2.30 0.19
N ALA A 37 8.22 -2.41 0.06
CA ALA A 37 8.97 -1.66 -0.95
C ALA A 37 8.58 -2.12 -2.36
N TRP A 38 8.51 -1.18 -3.31
CA TRP A 38 8.12 -1.47 -4.69
C TRP A 38 9.05 -2.48 -5.40
N ASP A 39 10.32 -2.54 -4.98
CA ASP A 39 11.36 -3.38 -5.55
C ASP A 39 11.54 -4.73 -4.80
N ALA A 40 10.67 -5.03 -3.83
CA ALA A 40 10.75 -6.24 -3.04
C ALA A 40 10.61 -7.50 -3.93
N LYS A 41 11.73 -8.19 -4.16
CA LYS A 41 11.83 -9.40 -5.01
C LYS A 41 10.97 -10.58 -4.54
N THR A 42 10.62 -10.62 -3.26
CA THR A 42 9.77 -11.67 -2.67
C THR A 42 8.49 -11.04 -2.17
N ASN A 43 7.44 -11.10 -3.00
CA ASN A 43 6.11 -10.71 -2.57
C ASN A 43 5.40 -11.93 -1.97
N THR A 44 5.51 -12.10 -0.64
CA THR A 44 4.82 -13.18 0.09
C THR A 44 3.40 -12.79 0.50
N THR A 45 2.93 -11.62 0.06
CA THR A 45 1.62 -11.10 0.42
C THR A 45 0.52 -11.90 -0.26
N ASP A 46 -0.27 -12.62 0.53
CA ASP A 46 -1.49 -13.27 0.06
C ASP A 46 -2.51 -12.22 -0.42
N ILE A 47 -2.65 -12.13 -1.75
CA ILE A 47 -3.51 -11.14 -2.42
C ILE A 47 -4.99 -11.36 -2.07
N THR A 48 -5.39 -12.58 -1.74
CA THR A 48 -6.79 -12.89 -1.39
C THR A 48 -7.24 -12.22 -0.09
N LEU A 49 -6.27 -11.84 0.76
CA LEU A 49 -6.47 -11.15 2.03
C LEU A 49 -6.42 -9.61 1.89
N ILE A 50 -5.99 -9.09 0.74
CA ILE A 50 -5.88 -7.65 0.51
C ILE A 50 -7.26 -7.08 0.17
N LYS A 51 -7.69 -6.05 0.92
CA LYS A 51 -8.92 -5.30 0.64
C LYS A 51 -8.71 -3.94 0.02
N GLY A 52 -7.50 -3.42 0.10
CA GLY A 52 -7.12 -2.17 -0.54
C GLY A 52 -5.61 -2.07 -0.67
N VAL A 53 -5.20 -1.32 -1.68
CA VAL A 53 -3.79 -1.02 -1.94
C VAL A 53 -3.61 0.50 -1.91
N ILE A 54 -2.61 0.94 -1.18
CA ILE A 54 -2.14 2.33 -1.16
C ILE A 54 -0.79 2.35 -1.86
N LEU A 55 -0.65 3.19 -2.87
CA LEU A 55 0.64 3.45 -3.50
C LEU A 55 1.17 4.75 -2.90
N SER A 56 2.28 4.66 -2.20
CA SER A 56 2.93 5.79 -1.53
C SER A 56 4.21 6.12 -2.28
N GLY A 57 4.28 7.29 -2.91
CA GLY A 57 5.46 7.75 -3.66
C GLY A 57 5.67 9.24 -3.53
N GLY A 58 6.92 9.69 -3.74
CA GLY A 58 7.27 11.09 -3.89
C GLY A 58 7.17 11.55 -5.36
N PRO A 59 7.43 12.83 -5.65
CA PRO A 59 7.45 13.34 -7.03
C PRO A 59 8.48 12.61 -7.93
N GLU A 60 9.59 12.14 -7.35
CA GLU A 60 10.59 11.33 -8.07
C GLU A 60 10.05 9.94 -8.45
N SER A 61 9.17 9.35 -7.64
CA SER A 61 8.58 8.03 -7.89
C SER A 61 7.62 8.00 -9.09
N VAL A 62 6.98 9.13 -9.41
CA VAL A 62 6.00 9.25 -10.51
C VAL A 62 6.70 9.16 -11.88
N THR A 63 7.94 9.62 -11.96
CA THR A 63 8.70 9.64 -13.23
C THR A 63 9.28 8.26 -13.58
N GLU A 64 9.49 7.38 -12.61
CA GLU A 64 9.95 6.01 -12.86
C GLU A 64 8.82 4.97 -13.01
N GLY A 65 7.66 5.16 -12.37
CA GLY A 65 6.67 4.08 -12.19
C GLY A 65 5.46 4.05 -13.13
N LEU A 66 5.32 4.99 -14.07
CA LEU A 66 4.05 5.23 -14.77
C LEU A 66 3.82 4.29 -15.97
N SER A 67 3.61 2.98 -15.75
CA SER A 67 3.10 2.12 -16.83
C SER A 67 2.11 1.00 -16.47
N LEU A 68 1.79 0.70 -15.20
CA LEU A 68 1.17 -0.62 -14.91
C LEU A 68 -0.08 -0.71 -14.00
N LEU A 69 -0.81 0.34 -13.64
CA LEU A 69 -1.95 0.16 -12.71
C LEU A 69 -3.27 0.78 -13.20
N LYS A 70 -4.15 -0.08 -13.72
CA LYS A 70 -5.59 0.15 -13.93
C LYS A 70 -6.38 -0.75 -12.97
N SER A 71 -6.56 -0.34 -11.72
CA SER A 71 -7.61 -0.85 -10.81
C SER A 71 -7.60 -0.03 -9.54
N LEU A 72 -8.64 0.79 -9.38
CA LEU A 72 -9.05 1.55 -8.19
C LEU A 72 -7.91 1.94 -7.23
N ILE A 73 -7.17 2.99 -7.61
CA ILE A 73 -6.04 3.52 -6.85
C ILE A 73 -6.52 4.78 -6.14
N PHE A 74 -6.52 4.78 -4.80
CA PHE A 74 -6.50 6.03 -4.04
C PHE A 74 -5.04 6.46 -3.92
N VAL A 75 -4.56 7.25 -4.89
CA VAL A 75 -3.28 7.95 -4.74
C VAL A 75 -3.55 9.21 -3.93
N PHE A 76 -3.11 9.23 -2.68
CA PHE A 76 -3.01 10.48 -1.94
C PHE A 76 -1.70 11.16 -2.37
N PHE A 77 -1.80 12.08 -3.33
CA PHE A 77 -0.81 13.14 -3.47
C PHE A 77 -1.16 14.22 -2.45
N THR A 78 -0.22 14.55 -1.56
CA THR A 78 -0.21 15.89 -0.96
C THR A 78 0.59 16.81 -1.86
#